data_AF-A0A3B8Y6Y1-F1
#
_entry.id   AF-A0A3B8Y6Y1-F1
#
_cell.length_a   1.000
_cell.length_b   1.000
_cell.length_c   1.000
_cell.angle_alpha   90.00
_cell.angle_beta   90.00
_cell.angle_gamma   90.00
#
_symmetry.space_group_name_H-M   'P 1'
#
loop_
_entity.id
_entity.type
_entity.pdbx_description
1 polymer ?
#
loop_
_entity_poly.entity_id
_entity_poly.type
_entity_poly.pdbx_seq_one_letter_code
_entity_poly.pdbx_strand_id
1 'polypeptide(L)' 'MKKPLTKMTNKELRQYISKNRNDEVAFSQGLEVLMSRKKDGLKYPPPSTMNYHEIEAILKAKITQE' A
#
# COMPACT_ATOMS: atom_id res chain seq x y z
N MET A 1 -8.95 -7.73 -23.66
CA MET A 1 -9.78 -7.56 -22.44
C MET A 1 -9.04 -6.64 -21.46
N LYS A 2 -9.62 -5.51 -21.06
CA LYS A 2 -9.01 -4.61 -20.07
C LYS A 2 -8.94 -5.34 -18.72
N LYS A 3 -7.74 -5.48 -18.13
CA LYS A 3 -7.59 -6.06 -16.78
C LYS A 3 -8.33 -5.17 -15.77
N PRO A 4 -9.05 -5.74 -14.78
CA PRO A 4 -9.66 -4.95 -13.72
C PRO A 4 -8.58 -4.24 -12.89
N LEU A 5 -8.87 -3.02 -12.38
CA LEU A 5 -7.92 -2.18 -11.63
C LEU A 5 -7.31 -2.92 -10.44
N THR A 6 -8.09 -3.77 -9.78
CA THR A 6 -7.67 -4.59 -8.64
C THR A 6 -6.56 -5.59 -8.99
N LYS A 7 -6.45 -6.03 -10.25
CA LYS A 7 -5.43 -6.97 -10.75
C LYS A 7 -4.23 -6.29 -11.40
N MET A 8 -4.23 -4.96 -11.54
CA MET A 8 -3.09 -4.22 -12.08
C MET A 8 -1.97 -4.13 -11.05
N THR A 9 -0.71 -4.15 -11.48
CA THR A 9 0.43 -3.82 -10.60
C THR A 9 0.43 -2.34 -10.20
N ASN A 10 1.17 -1.96 -9.17
CA ASN A 10 1.28 -0.55 -8.76
C ASN A 10 1.85 0.34 -9.89
N LYS A 11 2.72 -0.22 -10.74
CA LYS A 11 3.25 0.48 -11.93
C LYS A 11 2.15 0.73 -12.96
N GLU A 12 1.36 -0.30 -13.27
CA GLU A 12 0.22 -0.20 -14.19
C GLU A 12 -0.86 0.77 -13.67
N LEU A 13 -1.16 0.75 -12.37
CA LEU A 13 -2.09 1.71 -11.75
C LEU A 13 -1.62 3.16 -11.86
N ARG A 14 -0.34 3.43 -11.58
CA ARG A 14 0.22 4.79 -11.75
C ARG A 14 0.16 5.27 -13.20
N GLN A 15 0.44 4.36 -14.15
CA GLN A 15 0.29 4.66 -15.58
C GLN A 15 -1.17 4.91 -15.96
N TYR A 16 -2.10 4.13 -15.42
CA TYR A 16 -3.55 4.31 -15.63
C TYR A 16 -4.03 5.67 -15.10
N ILE A 17 -3.66 6.04 -13.87
CA ILE A 17 -3.96 7.36 -13.28
C ILE A 17 -3.38 8.47 -14.15
N SER A 18 -2.13 8.32 -14.61
CA SER A 18 -1.48 9.33 -15.46
C SER A 18 -2.13 9.48 -16.83
N LYS A 19 -2.70 8.41 -17.40
CA LYS A 19 -3.40 8.45 -18.69
C LYS A 19 -4.82 9.03 -18.58
N ASN A 20 -5.45 8.92 -17.42
CA ASN A 20 -6.82 9.37 -17.17
C ASN A 20 -6.88 10.63 -16.28
N ARG A 21 -5.88 11.52 -16.35
CA ARG A 21 -5.82 12.73 -15.50
C ARG A 21 -7.02 13.66 -15.66
N ASN A 22 -7.61 13.69 -16.84
CA ASN A 22 -8.74 14.56 -17.18
C ASN A 22 -10.10 13.85 -17.02
N ASP A 23 -10.10 12.58 -16.66
CA ASP A 23 -11.31 11.80 -16.34
C ASP A 23 -11.34 11.61 -14.83
N GLU A 24 -12.11 12.47 -14.16
CA GLU A 24 -12.21 12.52 -12.70
C GLU A 24 -12.61 11.18 -12.08
N VAL A 25 -13.50 10.44 -12.76
CA VAL A 25 -14.00 9.15 -12.28
C VAL A 25 -12.91 8.09 -12.40
N ALA A 26 -12.29 7.96 -13.57
CA ALA A 26 -11.22 6.99 -13.79
C ALA A 26 -9.99 7.31 -12.93
N PHE A 27 -9.65 8.58 -12.76
CA PHE A 27 -8.58 9.03 -11.88
C PHE A 27 -8.83 8.60 -10.43
N SER A 28 -10.01 8.93 -9.89
CA SER A 28 -10.37 8.67 -8.50
C SER A 28 -10.39 7.17 -8.20
N GLN A 29 -10.97 6.36 -9.10
CA GLN A 29 -10.99 4.90 -8.96
C GLN A 29 -9.59 4.30 -8.98
N GLY A 30 -8.72 4.75 -9.89
CA GLY A 30 -7.33 4.27 -9.94
C GLY A 30 -6.54 4.63 -8.68
N LEU A 31 -6.75 5.85 -8.17
CA LEU A 31 -6.09 6.34 -6.96
C LEU A 31 -6.56 5.59 -5.71
N GLU A 32 -7.86 5.34 -5.58
CA GLU A 32 -8.43 4.60 -4.45
C GLU A 32 -7.86 3.18 -4.34
N VAL A 33 -7.77 2.46 -5.47
CA VAL A 33 -7.15 1.12 -5.52
C VAL A 33 -5.66 1.16 -5.16
N LEU A 34 -4.95 2.22 -5.54
CA LEU A 34 -3.54 2.38 -5.18
C LEU A 34 -3.37 2.66 -3.67
N MET A 35 -4.27 3.44 -3.09
CA MET A 35 -4.24 3.83 -1.67
C MET A 35 -4.69 2.70 -0.75
N SER A 36 -5.69 1.91 -1.16
CA SER A 36 -6.17 0.76 -0.39
C SER A 36 -5.07 -0.30 -0.18
N ARG A 37 -4.18 -0.47 -1.16
CA ARG A 37 -2.99 -1.34 -1.06
C ARG A 37 -1.93 -0.82 -0.09
N LYS A 38 -1.89 0.48 0.17
CA LYS A 38 -0.94 1.10 1.10
C LYS A 38 -1.43 1.10 2.55
N LYS A 39 -2.65 0.61 2.81
CA LYS A 39 -3.30 0.75 4.11
C LYS A 39 -2.63 -0.10 5.20
N ASP A 40 -1.86 -1.13 4.83
CA ASP A 40 -1.29 -2.10 5.78
C ASP A 40 0.22 -1.94 6.03
N GLY A 41 0.69 -0.70 6.09
CA GLY A 41 1.96 -0.44 6.77
C GLY A 41 1.68 -0.22 8.25
N LEU A 42 1.86 -1.24 9.10
CA LEU A 42 1.98 -1.03 10.55
C LEU A 42 3.04 0.06 10.76
N LYS A 43 2.60 1.27 11.11
CA LYS A 43 3.49 2.40 11.39
C LYS A 43 3.97 2.23 12.82
N TYR A 44 5.05 1.48 12.96
CA TYR A 44 5.78 1.46 14.21
C TYR A 44 6.48 2.81 14.40
N PRO A 45 6.62 3.29 15.66
CA PRO A 45 7.48 4.42 15.96
C PRO A 45 8.93 4.17 15.45
N PRO A 46 9.78 5.20 15.42
CA PRO A 46 11.21 4.99 15.20
C PRO A 46 11.79 4.00 16.23
N PRO A 47 12.67 3.06 15.85
CA PRO A 47 13.30 2.15 16.80
C PRO A 47 14.06 2.86 17.93
N SER A 48 14.60 4.06 17.64
CA SER A 48 15.28 4.90 18.63
C SER A 48 14.37 5.42 19.74
N THR A 49 13.04 5.38 19.56
CA THR A 49 12.05 5.80 20.56
C THR A 49 11.31 4.62 21.18
N MET A 50 11.63 3.38 20.81
CA MET A 50 11.04 2.16 21.36
C MET A 50 11.97 1.47 22.33
N ASN A 51 11.39 0.74 23.28
CA ASN A 51 12.18 -0.13 24.14
C ASN A 51 12.54 -1.44 23.41
N TYR A 52 13.56 -2.13 23.91
CA TYR A 52 14.06 -3.37 23.31
C TYR A 52 12.98 -4.46 23.23
N HIS A 53 12.15 -4.61 24.27
CA HIS A 53 11.11 -5.63 24.33
C HIS A 53 9.98 -5.41 23.31
N GLU A 54 9.61 -4.16 23.04
CA GLU A 54 8.64 -3.79 22.00
C GLU A 54 9.17 -4.14 20.61
N ILE A 55 10.44 -3.83 20.34
CA ILE A 55 11.09 -4.16 19.07
C ILE A 55 11.17 -5.68 18.89
N GLU A 56 11.54 -6.41 19.93
CA GLU A 56 11.61 -7.88 19.92
C GLU A 56 10.23 -8.50 19.67
N ALA A 57 9.17 -7.99 20.30
CA ALA A 57 7.80 -8.46 20.09
C ALA A 57 7.32 -8.21 18.65
N ILE A 58 7.63 -7.05 18.08
CA ILE A 58 7.31 -6.72 16.68
C ILE A 58 8.02 -7.67 15.72
N LEU A 59 9.31 -7.92 15.93
CA LEU A 59 10.10 -8.84 15.10
C LEU A 59 9.56 -10.26 15.17
N LYS A 60 9.29 -10.77 16.38
CA LYS A 60 8.68 -12.10 16.57
C LYS A 60 7.34 -12.19 15.87
N ALA A 61 6.46 -11.20 16.04
CA ALA A 61 5.15 -11.19 15.40
C ALA A 61 5.24 -11.24 13.86
N LYS A 62 6.26 -10.60 13.26
CA LYS A 62 6.48 -10.66 11.81
C LYS A 62 7.04 -12.00 11.34
N ILE A 63 7.97 -12.60 12.10
CA ILE A 63 8.58 -13.89 11.75
C ILE A 63 7.54 -15.02 11.85
N THR A 64 6.62 -14.96 12.81
CA THR A 64 5.56 -15.97 12.98
C THR A 64 4.39 -15.81 11.99
N GLN A 65 4.35 -14.72 11.22
CA GLN A 65 3.31 -14.47 10.20
C GLN A 65 3.68 -14.96 8.79
N GLU A 66 4.85 -15.60 8.62
CA GLU A 66 5.24 -16.38 7.43
C GLU A 66 4.87 -17.86 7.58
#